data_AF-A0A8X6FMR1-F1
#
_entry.id   AF-A0A8X6FMR1-F1
#
_cell.length_a   1.000
_cell.length_b   1.000
_cell.length_c   1.000
_cell.angle_alpha   90.00
_cell.angle_beta   90.00
_cell.angle_gamma   90.00
#
_symmetry.space_group_name_H-M   'P 1'
#
loop_
_entity.id
_entity.type
_entity.pdbx_description
1 polymer ?
#
loop_
_entity_poly.entity_id
_entity_poly.type
_entity_poly.pdbx_seq_one_letter_code
_entity_poly.pdbx_strand_id
1 'polypeptide(L)'
;MGLFPKKGKKVPREIPKPTGPYNVGCTDIMTGYSADGVFMRLFYPTLPTKNATSPVWLPHESYLKGYAMFFKMWPPLFCKSFPKFVGDIHIPAAWDVPPLRLSGHRFPVIVFSHGLGACRTTYTTFCLEFASRVLLLQLLNT
;
A
#
# COMPACT_ATOMS: atom_id res chain seq x y z
N MET A 1 -6.43 5.51 12.56
CA MET A 1 -6.69 4.66 13.73
C MET A 1 -6.51 3.22 13.26
N GLY A 2 -5.54 2.47 13.81
CA GLY A 2 -5.23 1.11 13.33
C GLY A 2 -6.44 0.18 13.48
N LEU A 3 -6.62 -0.73 12.52
CA LEU A 3 -7.76 -1.66 12.49
C LEU A 3 -7.69 -2.73 13.58
N PHE A 4 -6.53 -2.92 14.22
CA PHE A 4 -6.30 -4.06 15.11
C PHE A 4 -5.84 -3.65 16.52
N PRO A 5 -6.32 -4.35 17.57
CA PRO A 5 -5.91 -4.07 18.95
C PRO A 5 -4.44 -4.46 19.17
N LYS A 6 -3.65 -3.55 19.74
CA LYS A 6 -2.24 -3.78 20.10
C LYS A 6 -2.16 -4.77 21.28
N LYS A 7 -1.83 -6.04 21.02
CA LYS A 7 -1.47 -7.02 22.07
C LYS A 7 -0.08 -7.60 21.83
N GLY A 8 0.83 -7.34 22.79
CA GLY A 8 2.12 -8.03 23.01
C GLY A 8 3.16 -7.85 21.90
N LYS A 9 4.45 -7.77 22.27
CA LYS A 9 5.58 -7.69 21.33
C LYS A 9 5.65 -8.94 20.45
N LYS A 10 4.91 -8.95 19.34
CA LYS A 10 5.21 -9.80 18.17
C LYS A 10 6.19 -9.01 17.31
N VAL A 11 7.22 -9.69 16.78
CA VAL A 11 8.13 -9.11 15.78
C VAL A 11 7.27 -8.41 14.73
N PRO A 12 7.45 -7.11 14.46
CA PRO A 12 6.67 -6.44 13.45
C PRO A 12 6.94 -7.16 12.13
N ARG A 13 5.89 -7.75 11.55
CA ARG A 13 5.97 -8.36 10.22
C ARG A 13 5.96 -7.22 9.22
N GLU A 14 7.14 -6.68 8.99
CA GLU A 14 7.36 -5.58 8.08
C GLU A 14 7.53 -6.14 6.67
N ILE A 15 6.90 -5.46 5.71
CA ILE A 15 7.19 -5.68 4.30
C ILE A 15 8.67 -5.33 4.07
N PRO A 16 9.41 -6.08 3.24
CA PRO A 16 10.81 -5.77 2.93
C PRO A 16 10.97 -4.34 2.45
N LYS A 17 12.01 -3.67 2.95
CA LYS A 17 12.38 -2.33 2.48
C LYS A 17 12.91 -2.43 1.05
N PRO A 18 12.62 -1.45 0.18
CA PRO A 18 13.16 -1.43 -1.16
C PRO A 18 14.68 -1.26 -1.14
N THR A 19 15.36 -1.82 -2.14
CA THR A 19 16.83 -1.82 -2.23
C THR A 19 17.39 -0.69 -3.10
N GLY A 20 16.52 0.08 -3.76
CA GLY A 20 16.95 1.17 -4.64
C GLY A 20 17.49 2.40 -3.89
N PRO A 21 18.00 3.38 -4.67
CA PRO A 21 18.71 4.53 -4.14
C PRO A 21 17.83 5.55 -3.41
N TYR A 22 16.52 5.56 -3.69
CA TYR A 22 15.60 6.53 -3.12
C TYR A 22 14.66 5.90 -2.10
N ASN A 23 14.35 6.67 -1.04
CA ASN A 23 13.23 6.33 -0.17
C ASN A 23 11.92 6.45 -0.94
N VAL A 24 10.89 5.74 -0.49
CA VAL A 24 9.60 5.72 -1.17
C VAL A 24 8.56 6.44 -0.34
N GLY A 25 7.89 7.40 -0.96
CA GLY A 25 6.65 8.00 -0.48
C GLY A 25 5.45 7.27 -1.09
N CYS A 26 4.29 7.38 -0.44
CA CYS A 26 3.04 6.89 -1.01
C CYS A 26 1.84 7.75 -0.62
N THR A 27 0.86 7.78 -1.51
CA THR A 27 -0.41 8.49 -1.32
C THR A 27 -1.51 7.80 -2.13
N ASP A 28 -2.76 7.98 -1.73
CA ASP A 28 -3.92 7.47 -2.43
C ASP A 28 -4.61 8.62 -3.19
N ILE A 29 -4.81 8.47 -4.49
CA ILE A 29 -5.43 9.47 -5.37
C ILE A 29 -6.71 8.89 -5.94
N MET A 30 -7.82 9.62 -5.77
CA MET A 30 -9.11 9.29 -6.37
C MET A 30 -9.51 10.42 -7.32
N THR A 31 -9.78 10.08 -8.57
CA THR A 31 -10.20 11.02 -9.61
C THR A 31 -11.71 10.92 -9.78
N GLY A 32 -12.45 11.92 -9.31
CA GLY A 32 -13.91 11.86 -9.23
C GLY A 32 -14.42 10.93 -8.13
N TYR A 33 -15.69 11.05 -7.76
CA TYR A 33 -16.33 10.25 -6.71
C TYR A 33 -17.39 9.28 -7.27
N SER A 34 -17.45 9.12 -8.59
CA SER A 34 -18.35 8.18 -9.28
C SER A 34 -17.68 6.83 -9.54
N ALA A 35 -18.45 5.85 -10.01
CA ALA A 35 -17.94 4.56 -10.45
C ALA A 35 -16.97 4.68 -11.65
N ASP A 36 -17.12 5.73 -12.46
CA ASP A 36 -16.23 6.03 -13.59
C ASP A 36 -14.89 6.63 -13.16
N GLY A 37 -14.75 6.96 -11.87
CA GLY A 37 -13.54 7.52 -11.30
C GLY A 37 -12.43 6.48 -11.14
N VAL A 38 -11.19 6.92 -11.33
CA VAL A 38 -10.01 6.08 -11.08
C VAL A 38 -9.56 6.27 -9.65
N PHE A 39 -9.51 5.17 -8.90
CA PHE A 39 -8.86 5.14 -7.60
C PHE A 39 -7.52 4.41 -7.71
N MET A 40 -6.44 5.02 -7.20
CA MET A 40 -5.09 4.49 -7.33
C MET A 40 -4.21 4.84 -6.13
N ARG A 41 -3.21 4.00 -5.86
CA ARG A 41 -2.12 4.28 -4.93
C ARG A 41 -0.88 4.67 -5.72
N LEU A 42 -0.39 5.88 -5.50
CA LEU A 42 0.83 6.38 -6.09
C LEU A 42 2.01 6.09 -5.14
N PHE A 43 3.07 5.48 -5.67
CA PHE A 43 4.37 5.32 -5.03
C PHE A 43 5.41 6.14 -5.79
N TYR A 44 6.26 6.86 -5.06
CA TYR A 44 7.18 7.81 -5.67
C TYR A 44 8.48 7.96 -4.86
N PRO A 45 9.61 8.32 -5.51
CA PRO A 45 10.84 8.64 -4.82
C PRO A 45 10.64 9.86 -3.92
N THR A 46 11.20 9.84 -2.71
CA THR A 46 11.15 10.94 -1.75
C THR A 46 12.49 11.08 -1.00
N LEU A 47 12.70 12.24 -0.39
CA LEU A 47 13.82 12.45 0.53
C LEU A 47 13.53 11.77 1.87
N PRO A 48 14.57 11.36 2.64
CA PRO A 48 14.39 10.87 3.99
C PRO A 48 13.63 11.91 4.82
N THR A 49 12.40 11.59 5.22
CA THR A 49 11.53 12.49 5.98
C THR A 49 11.48 12.02 7.43
N LYS A 50 11.87 12.89 8.36
CA LYS A 50 11.78 12.61 9.80
C LYS A 50 10.31 12.54 10.23
N ASN A 51 9.98 11.60 11.10
CA ASN A 51 8.63 11.40 11.64
C ASN A 51 7.53 11.11 10.60
N ALA A 52 7.90 10.63 9.41
CA ALA A 52 6.92 10.19 8.43
C ALA A 52 6.11 9.00 8.98
N THR A 53 4.80 9.04 8.76
CA THR A 53 3.91 7.94 9.13
C THR A 53 3.99 6.84 8.07
N SER A 54 4.00 5.58 8.51
CA SER A 54 3.94 4.42 7.60
C SER A 54 2.51 3.93 7.50
N PRO A 55 1.92 3.86 6.30
CA PRO A 55 0.53 3.45 6.16
C PRO A 55 0.38 1.95 6.44
N VAL A 56 -0.81 1.57 6.87
CA VAL A 56 -1.17 0.17 7.01
C VAL A 56 -1.33 -0.49 5.63
N TRP A 57 -0.94 -1.76 5.55
CA TRP A 57 -1.05 -2.56 4.33
C TRP A 57 -2.51 -2.80 3.92
N LEU A 58 -3.39 -3.04 4.88
CA LEU A 58 -4.83 -3.18 4.65
C LEU A 58 -5.58 -2.06 5.40
N PRO A 59 -6.03 -1.00 4.69
CA PRO A 59 -6.58 0.20 5.33
C PRO A 59 -8.06 0.07 5.71
N HIS A 60 -8.77 -0.95 5.24
CA HIS A 60 -10.19 -1.16 5.55
C HIS A 60 -10.54 -2.65 5.63
N GLU A 61 -11.47 -3.01 6.52
CA GLU A 61 -11.94 -4.39 6.69
C GLU A 61 -12.64 -4.96 5.44
N SER A 62 -13.19 -4.11 4.57
CA SER A 62 -13.83 -4.53 3.32
C SER A 62 -12.86 -5.27 2.39
N TYR A 63 -11.57 -4.92 2.39
CA TYR A 63 -10.57 -5.67 1.59
C TYR A 63 -10.43 -7.10 2.12
N LEU A 64 -10.43 -7.25 3.44
CA LEU A 64 -10.35 -8.55 4.07
C LEU A 64 -11.59 -9.41 3.83
N LYS A 65 -12.78 -8.79 3.88
CA LYS A 65 -14.04 -9.43 3.48
C LYS A 65 -14.00 -9.85 2.00
N GLY A 66 -13.49 -8.98 1.12
CA GLY A 66 -13.29 -9.26 -0.31
C GLY A 66 -12.40 -10.48 -0.55
N TYR A 67 -11.25 -10.56 0.13
CA TYR A 67 -10.41 -11.76 0.07
C TYR A 67 -11.13 -13.02 0.54
N ALA A 68 -11.87 -12.95 1.66
CA ALA A 68 -12.64 -14.10 2.16
C ALA A 68 -13.65 -14.59 1.12
N MET A 69 -14.41 -13.67 0.53
CA MET A 69 -15.39 -13.99 -0.52
C MET A 69 -14.72 -14.59 -1.76
N PHE A 70 -13.59 -14.02 -2.20
CA PHE A 70 -12.85 -14.52 -3.36
C PHE A 70 -12.31 -15.94 -3.14
N PHE A 71 -11.75 -16.23 -1.96
CA PHE A 71 -11.26 -17.56 -1.60
C PHE A 71 -12.37 -18.54 -1.17
N LYS A 72 -13.65 -18.15 -1.28
CA LYS A 72 -14.82 -18.94 -0.84
C LYS A 72 -14.74 -19.37 0.63
N MET A 73 -14.14 -18.53 1.47
CA MET A 73 -14.07 -18.70 2.91
C MET A 73 -15.20 -17.94 3.60
N TRP A 74 -15.66 -18.42 4.75
CA TRP A 74 -16.70 -17.75 5.53
C TRP A 74 -16.19 -16.40 6.11
N PRO A 75 -16.70 -15.24 5.65
CA PRO A 75 -16.09 -13.94 5.98
C PRO A 75 -16.03 -13.60 7.48
N PRO A 76 -17.07 -13.85 8.30
CA PRO A 76 -17.00 -13.56 9.74
C PRO A 76 -15.86 -14.29 10.45
N LEU A 77 -15.63 -15.56 10.12
CA LEU A 77 -14.56 -16.35 10.72
C LEU A 77 -13.19 -15.92 10.23
N PHE A 78 -13.07 -15.65 8.92
CA PHE A 78 -11.83 -15.18 8.31
C PHE A 78 -11.41 -13.83 8.87
N CYS A 79 -12.30 -12.84 8.86
CA CYS A 79 -12.04 -11.49 9.36
C CYS A 79 -11.72 -11.46 10.86
N LYS A 80 -12.35 -12.32 11.67
CA LYS A 80 -12.06 -12.42 13.12
C LYS A 80 -10.71 -13.09 13.41
N SER A 81 -10.26 -13.99 12.54
CA SER A 81 -9.03 -14.76 12.74
C SER A 81 -7.80 -14.04 12.20
N PHE A 82 -7.91 -13.39 11.05
CA PHE A 82 -6.79 -12.73 10.36
C PHE A 82 -5.98 -11.77 11.24
N PRO A 83 -6.56 -10.87 12.06
CA PRO A 83 -5.79 -9.96 12.91
C PRO A 83 -4.95 -10.70 13.96
N LYS A 84 -5.42 -11.86 14.43
CA LYS A 84 -4.71 -12.67 15.43
C LYS A 84 -3.45 -13.30 14.84
N PHE A 85 -3.54 -13.73 13.58
CA PHE A 85 -2.48 -14.44 12.88
C PHE A 85 -1.53 -13.53 12.12
N VAL A 86 -1.97 -12.37 11.63
CA VAL A 86 -1.20 -11.49 10.76
C VAL A 86 -0.73 -10.25 11.52
N GLY A 87 -1.65 -9.61 12.27
CA GLY A 87 -1.40 -8.34 12.97
C GLY A 87 -1.50 -7.11 12.06
N ASP A 88 -1.13 -5.95 12.58
CA ASP A 88 -0.98 -4.71 11.79
C ASP A 88 0.32 -4.80 10.97
N ILE A 89 0.20 -4.98 9.65
CA ILE A 89 1.33 -4.88 8.71
C ILE A 89 1.40 -3.42 8.24
N HIS A 90 2.58 -2.82 8.37
CA HIS A 90 2.87 -1.49 7.83
C HIS A 90 3.72 -1.59 6.57
N ILE A 91 3.46 -0.69 5.63
CA ILE A 91 4.23 -0.55 4.40
C ILE A 91 5.43 0.37 4.70
N PRO A 92 6.67 0.00 4.34
CA PRO A 92 7.86 0.84 4.52
C PRO A 92 7.92 1.98 3.49
N ALA A 93 6.87 2.80 3.45
CA ALA A 93 6.79 4.02 2.67
C ALA A 93 6.33 5.18 3.57
N ALA A 94 6.78 6.39 3.24
CA ALA A 94 6.38 7.61 3.92
C ALA A 94 5.03 8.10 3.36
N TRP A 95 4.02 8.21 4.22
CA TRP A 95 2.68 8.63 3.82
C TRP A 95 2.59 10.15 3.60
N ASP A 96 2.00 10.55 2.47
CA ASP A 96 1.69 11.95 2.12
C ASP A 96 2.86 12.94 2.28
N VAL A 97 4.08 12.50 1.91
CA VAL A 97 5.27 13.37 1.92
C VAL A 97 5.53 13.99 0.54
N PRO A 98 6.26 15.11 0.45
CA PRO A 98 6.60 15.67 -0.86
C PRO A 98 7.43 14.68 -1.71
N PRO A 99 7.17 14.60 -3.03
CA PRO A 99 8.01 13.82 -3.93
C PRO A 99 9.38 14.46 -4.13
N LEU A 100 10.38 13.62 -4.40
CA LEU A 100 11.72 14.06 -4.77
C LEU A 100 11.66 14.85 -6.09
N ARG A 101 12.20 16.07 -6.06
CA ARG A 101 12.35 16.92 -7.25
C ARG A 101 13.82 17.12 -7.55
N LEU A 102 14.23 16.72 -8.74
CA LEU A 102 15.59 16.88 -9.25
C LEU A 102 15.53 17.80 -10.47
N SER A 103 16.30 18.89 -10.47
CA SER A 103 16.28 19.87 -11.56
C SER A 103 16.62 19.21 -12.90
N GLY A 104 15.79 19.42 -13.92
CA GLY A 104 15.98 18.84 -15.25
C GLY A 104 15.70 17.34 -15.37
N HIS A 105 15.32 16.66 -14.28
CA HIS A 105 15.09 15.22 -14.27
C HIS A 105 13.60 14.89 -14.14
N ARG A 106 13.13 13.91 -14.93
CA ARG A 106 11.79 13.35 -14.83
C ARG A 106 11.89 11.86 -14.53
N PHE A 107 11.12 11.39 -13.56
CA PHE A 107 11.03 9.96 -13.31
C PHE A 107 10.14 9.31 -14.39
N PRO A 108 10.52 8.15 -14.93
CA PRO A 108 9.62 7.38 -15.77
C PRO A 108 8.40 6.97 -14.95
N VAL A 109 7.25 6.86 -15.62
CA VAL A 109 5.97 6.51 -15.00
C VAL A 109 5.59 5.09 -15.38
N ILE A 110 5.31 4.26 -14.38
CA ILE A 110 4.77 2.91 -14.56
C ILE A 110 3.34 2.89 -14.05
N VAL A 111 2.41 2.40 -14.88
CA VAL A 111 1.04 2.09 -14.46
C VAL A 111 0.96 0.59 -14.22
N PHE A 112 0.58 0.21 -13.00
CA PHE A 112 0.45 -1.17 -12.58
C PHE A 112 -1.03 -1.49 -12.32
N SER A 113 -1.51 -2.56 -12.95
CA SER A 113 -2.83 -3.12 -12.71
C SER A 113 -2.72 -4.38 -11.86
N HIS A 114 -3.63 -4.56 -10.92
CA HIS A 114 -3.66 -5.76 -10.08
C HIS A 114 -4.40 -6.92 -10.79
N GLY A 115 -4.10 -8.15 -10.38
CA GLY A 115 -4.83 -9.33 -10.84
C GLY A 115 -6.23 -9.46 -10.23
N LEU A 116 -6.95 -10.48 -10.68
CA LEU A 116 -8.26 -10.85 -10.14
C LEU A 116 -8.16 -11.20 -8.64
N GLY A 117 -9.09 -10.68 -7.83
CA GLY A 117 -9.14 -10.95 -6.39
C GLY A 117 -8.09 -10.21 -5.56
N ALA A 118 -7.26 -9.38 -6.20
CA ALA A 118 -6.30 -8.50 -5.54
C ALA A 118 -6.86 -7.08 -5.33
N CYS A 119 -6.09 -6.21 -4.68
CA CYS A 119 -6.39 -4.80 -4.52
C CYS A 119 -5.09 -3.97 -4.61
N ARG A 120 -5.21 -2.64 -4.48
CA ARG A 120 -4.10 -1.67 -4.59
C ARG A 120 -2.99 -1.80 -3.56
N THR A 121 -3.09 -2.75 -2.63
CA THR A 121 -2.03 -3.00 -1.66
C THR A 121 -1.43 -4.38 -1.77
N THR A 122 -2.01 -5.31 -2.56
CA THR A 122 -1.53 -6.69 -2.68
C THR A 122 -0.07 -6.77 -3.18
N TYR A 123 0.32 -5.88 -4.10
CA TYR A 123 1.64 -5.87 -4.72
C TYR A 123 2.60 -4.82 -4.14
N THR A 124 2.40 -4.39 -2.89
CA THR A 124 3.21 -3.32 -2.27
C THR A 124 4.70 -3.59 -2.32
N THR A 125 5.17 -4.81 -2.07
CA THR A 125 6.61 -5.14 -2.12
C THR A 125 7.22 -4.84 -3.49
N PHE A 126 6.53 -5.26 -4.55
CA PHE A 126 6.95 -5.00 -5.92
C PHE A 126 6.90 -3.50 -6.22
N CYS A 127 5.78 -2.85 -5.87
CA CYS A 127 5.59 -1.43 -6.13
C CYS A 127 6.65 -0.55 -5.43
N LEU A 128 7.03 -0.90 -4.20
CA LEU A 128 8.10 -0.24 -3.46
C LEU A 128 9.46 -0.37 -4.16
N GLU A 129 9.80 -1.57 -4.62
CA GLU A 129 11.09 -1.81 -5.27
C GLU A 129 11.23 -0.96 -6.54
N PHE A 130 10.20 -0.88 -7.37
CA PHE A 130 10.20 0.01 -8.53
C PHE A 130 10.20 1.48 -8.13
N ALA A 131 9.34 1.86 -7.17
CA ALA A 131 9.20 3.25 -6.76
C ALA A 131 10.47 3.86 -6.13
N SER A 132 11.41 3.01 -5.69
CA SER A 132 12.74 3.46 -5.26
C SER A 132 13.65 3.94 -6.40
N ARG A 133 13.20 3.83 -7.65
CA ARG A 133 13.91 4.26 -8.87
C ARG A 133 13.03 5.07 -9.82
N VAL A 134 11.72 4.83 -9.83
CA VAL A 134 10.75 5.39 -10.79
C VAL A 134 9.49 5.90 -10.10
N LEU A 135 8.59 6.54 -10.84
CA LEU A 135 7.24 6.85 -10.34
C LEU A 135 6.29 5.70 -10.71
N LEU A 136 5.53 5.17 -9.75
CA LEU A 136 4.64 4.03 -9.96
C LEU A 136 3.23 4.30 -9.47
N LEU A 137 2.26 4.13 -10.37
CA LEU A 137 0.83 4.26 -10.12
C LEU A 137 0.19 2.86 -10.06
N GLN A 138 -0.34 2.48 -8.90
CA GLN A 138 -1.07 1.22 -8.74
C GLN A 138 -2.57 1.46 -8.78
N LEU A 139 -3.24 0.99 -9.83
CA LEU A 139 -4.68 1.15 -10.02
C LEU A 139 -5.48 0.21 -9.11
N LEU A 140 -6.68 0.64 -8.68
CA LEU A 140 -7.64 -0.15 -7.88
C LEU A 140 -8.93 -0.49 -8.64
N ASN A 141 -9.43 0.40 -9.49
CA ASN A 141 -10.64 0.15 -10.27
C ASN A 141 -10.28 -0.23 -11.71
N THR A 142 -10.73 -1.42 -12.12
CA THR A 142 -11.03 -1.81 -13.50
C THR A 142 -12.40 -2.45 -13.51
#